data_AF-A0A6A1X0A6-F1
#
_entry.id   AF-A0A6A1X0A6-F1
#
_cell.length_a   1.000
_cell.length_b   1.000
_cell.length_c   1.000
_cell.angle_alpha   90.00
_cell.angle_beta   90.00
_cell.angle_gamma   90.00
#
_symmetry.space_group_name_H-M   'P 1'
#
loop_
_entity.id
_entity.type
_entity.pdbx_description
1 polymer ?
#
loop_
_entity_poly.entity_id
_entity_poly.type
_entity_poly.pdbx_seq_one_letter_code
_entity_poly.pdbx_strand_id
1 'polypeptide(L)'
;MLTIKAEVLKSKQKVDNTYNVKIRLTYNREVKRLATHIFVRTEDLTKDFKLKNPKYIKEADRLVRHYQELCATLPLETSNFTLNDILECIQKEKEANTPIDFIQFCKDWLTTTEVKGKRNYQTTLNTFIAFLGKDKLNTNQVTKL
;
A
#
# COMPACT_ATOMS: atom_id res chain seq x y z
N MET A 1 -19.79 -14.64 2.75
CA MET A 1 -19.46 -13.49 3.62
C MET A 1 -17.95 -13.25 3.65
N LEU A 2 -17.53 -12.04 3.31
CA LEU A 2 -16.13 -11.58 3.42
C LEU A 2 -15.81 -11.24 4.87
N THR A 3 -14.69 -11.74 5.38
CA THR A 3 -14.17 -11.38 6.72
C THR A 3 -12.76 -10.86 6.61
N ILE A 4 -12.51 -9.69 7.19
CA ILE A 4 -11.20 -9.02 7.21
C ILE A 4 -10.80 -8.83 8.67
N LYS A 5 -9.61 -9.30 9.05
CA LYS A 5 -9.08 -9.14 10.42
C LYS A 5 -7.57 -9.05 10.46
N ALA A 6 -7.03 -8.37 11.46
CA ALA A 6 -5.61 -8.43 11.76
C ALA A 6 -5.26 -9.73 12.51
N GLU A 7 -4.16 -10.38 12.14
CA GLU A 7 -3.62 -11.53 12.87
C GLU A 7 -2.09 -11.55 12.85
N VAL A 8 -1.51 -12.21 13.85
CA VAL A 8 -0.07 -12.46 13.95
C VAL A 8 0.16 -13.96 13.98
N LEU A 9 1.09 -14.44 13.15
CA LEU A 9 1.39 -15.87 13.03
C LEU A 9 2.64 -16.24 13.82
N LYS A 10 2.48 -17.08 14.85
CA LYS A 10 3.58 -17.58 15.68
C LYS A 10 4.70 -18.26 14.88
N SER A 11 4.35 -18.99 13.82
CA SER A 11 5.30 -19.71 12.95
C SER A 11 6.06 -18.82 11.96
N LYS A 12 5.75 -17.51 11.91
CA LYS A 12 6.33 -16.55 10.95
C LYS A 12 7.13 -15.45 11.65
N GLN A 13 7.81 -15.80 12.74
CA GLN A 13 8.80 -14.91 13.35
C GLN A 13 9.92 -14.61 12.37
N LYS A 14 10.35 -13.35 12.31
CA LYS A 14 11.54 -12.94 11.57
C LYS A 14 12.81 -13.19 12.39
N VAL A 15 13.95 -13.18 11.70
CA VAL A 15 15.29 -13.38 12.30
C VAL A 15 15.59 -12.32 13.38
N ASP A 16 15.04 -11.11 13.24
CA ASP A 16 15.18 -9.99 14.19
C ASP A 16 14.24 -10.10 15.41
N ASN A 17 13.62 -11.25 15.63
CA ASN A 17 12.62 -11.51 16.68
C ASN A 17 11.34 -10.66 16.60
N THR A 18 11.04 -10.09 15.43
CA THR A 18 9.77 -9.39 15.20
C THR A 18 8.75 -10.29 14.50
N TYR A 19 7.48 -9.92 14.64
CA TYR A 19 6.37 -10.53 13.93
C TYR A 19 5.69 -9.47 13.06
N ASN A 20 5.41 -9.83 11.81
CA ASN A 20 4.59 -9.00 10.96
C ASN A 20 3.11 -9.17 11.31
N VAL A 21 2.41 -8.06 11.54
CA VAL A 21 0.95 -8.07 11.61
C VAL A 21 0.43 -8.23 10.18
N LYS A 22 -0.41 -9.24 9.94
CA LYS A 22 -0.99 -9.50 8.63
C LYS A 22 -2.48 -9.20 8.66
N ILE A 23 -3.00 -8.66 7.55
CA ILE A 23 -4.44 -8.61 7.35
C ILE A 23 -4.88 -9.89 6.67
N ARG A 24 -5.67 -10.68 7.37
CA ARG A 24 -6.30 -11.89 6.84
C ARG A 24 -7.63 -11.54 6.21
N LEU A 25 -7.77 -11.93 4.95
CA LEU A 25 -9.02 -11.93 4.21
C LEU A 25 -9.50 -13.37 4.10
N THR A 26 -10.77 -13.58 4.41
CA THR A 26 -11.46 -14.87 4.26
C THR A 26 -12.72 -14.67 3.46
N TYR A 27 -12.84 -15.37 2.33
CA TYR A 27 -14.01 -15.30 1.45
C TYR A 27 -14.17 -16.66 0.76
N ASN A 28 -15.40 -17.16 0.64
CA ASN A 28 -15.70 -18.46 0.03
C ASN A 28 -14.80 -19.62 0.48
N ARG A 29 -14.53 -19.72 1.80
CA ARG A 29 -13.63 -20.70 2.45
C ARG A 29 -12.15 -20.59 2.08
N GLU A 30 -11.78 -19.64 1.23
CA GLU A 30 -10.40 -19.31 0.92
C GLU A 30 -9.84 -18.28 1.91
N VAL A 31 -8.53 -18.35 2.14
CA VAL A 31 -7.83 -17.46 3.06
C VAL A 31 -6.59 -16.89 2.38
N LYS A 32 -6.49 -15.56 2.31
CA LYS A 32 -5.27 -14.85 1.92
C LYS A 32 -4.84 -13.86 2.98
N ARG A 33 -3.54 -13.58 3.02
CA ARG A 33 -2.91 -12.77 4.06
C ARG A 33 -2.03 -11.72 3.42
N LEU A 34 -2.38 -10.47 3.63
CA LEU A 34 -1.62 -9.32 3.19
C LEU A 34 -0.62 -8.93 4.28
N ALA A 35 0.65 -8.83 3.90
CA ALA A 35 1.67 -8.29 4.79
C ALA A 35 1.44 -6.79 4.97
N THR A 36 1.62 -6.30 6.20
CA THR A 36 1.56 -4.87 6.50
C THR A 36 2.96 -4.31 6.78
N HIS A 37 3.05 -2.99 6.94
CA HIS A 37 4.27 -2.33 7.44
C HIS A 37 4.42 -2.46 8.96
N ILE A 38 3.44 -3.01 9.67
CA ILE A 38 3.42 -3.10 11.12
C ILE A 38 4.23 -4.32 11.56
N PHE A 39 5.23 -4.08 12.39
CA PHE A 39 6.05 -5.10 13.03
C PHE A 39 5.97 -4.94 14.54
N VAL A 40 5.74 -6.06 15.23
CA VAL A 40 5.53 -6.11 16.68
C VAL A 40 6.45 -7.14 17.33
N ARG A 41 6.74 -6.94 18.62
CA ARG A 41 7.55 -7.89 19.41
C ARG A 41 6.66 -8.72 20.31
N THR A 42 7.23 -9.73 20.95
CA THR A 42 6.52 -10.57 21.94
C THR A 42 5.93 -9.74 23.09
N GLU A 43 6.57 -8.64 23.47
CA GLU A 43 6.09 -7.70 24.49
C GLU A 43 4.78 -6.99 24.11
N ASP A 44 4.47 -6.87 22.81
CA ASP A 44 3.25 -6.25 22.29
C ASP A 44 2.09 -7.25 22.11
N LEU A 45 2.36 -8.53 22.39
CA LEU A 45 1.47 -9.66 22.15
C LEU A 45 1.01 -10.33 23.45
N THR A 46 -0.16 -10.95 23.39
CA THR A 46 -0.61 -11.91 24.42
C THR A 46 0.09 -13.26 24.22
N LYS A 47 -0.06 -14.18 25.19
CA LYS A 47 0.45 -15.57 25.07
C LYS A 47 -0.12 -16.30 23.83
N ASP A 48 -1.34 -15.93 23.43
CA ASP A 48 -2.03 -16.47 22.26
C ASP A 48 -1.70 -15.71 20.97
N PHE A 49 -0.67 -14.86 20.97
CA PHE A 49 -0.25 -14.09 19.79
C PHE A 49 -1.32 -13.12 19.26
N LYS A 50 -2.17 -12.59 20.15
CA LYS A 50 -3.07 -11.47 19.84
C LYS A 50 -2.38 -10.15 20.18
N LEU A 51 -2.66 -9.09 19.43
CA LEU A 51 -2.20 -7.74 19.77
C LEU A 51 -2.79 -7.32 21.11
N LYS A 52 -1.95 -6.83 22.03
CA LYS A 52 -2.39 -6.22 23.30
C LYS A 52 -1.98 -4.76 23.43
N ASN A 53 -0.95 -4.33 22.71
CA ASN A 53 -0.51 -2.93 22.73
C ASN A 53 -1.57 -2.06 21.99
N PRO A 54 -2.19 -1.07 22.67
CA PRO A 54 -3.25 -0.24 22.09
C PRO A 54 -2.83 0.51 20.83
N LYS A 55 -1.55 0.89 20.73
CA LYS A 55 -1.01 1.58 19.54
C LYS A 55 -1.18 0.72 18.28
N TYR A 56 -0.70 -0.52 18.36
CA TYR A 56 -0.74 -1.45 17.22
C TYR A 56 -2.15 -1.98 16.96
N ILE A 57 -3.00 -2.11 17.99
CA ILE A 57 -4.42 -2.42 17.82
C ILE A 57 -5.09 -1.34 16.97
N LYS A 58 -4.96 -0.07 17.39
CA LYS A 58 -5.57 1.06 16.67
C LYS A 58 -5.08 1.18 15.22
N GLU A 59 -3.78 0.96 15.00
CA GLU A 59 -3.17 1.00 13.67
C GLU A 59 -3.66 -0.16 12.77
N ALA A 60 -3.72 -1.38 13.31
CA ALA A 60 -4.21 -2.54 12.59
C ALA A 60 -5.72 -2.45 12.30
N ASP A 61 -6.52 -1.97 13.26
CA ASP A 61 -7.96 -1.75 13.09
C ASP A 61 -8.24 -0.69 12.03
N ARG A 62 -7.42 0.37 11.94
CA ARG A 62 -7.52 1.36 10.88
C ARG A 62 -7.32 0.73 9.50
N LEU A 63 -6.33 -0.16 9.34
CA LEU A 63 -6.12 -0.88 8.08
C LEU A 63 -7.27 -1.85 7.76
N VAL A 64 -7.76 -2.58 8.76
CA VAL A 64 -8.93 -3.47 8.61
C VAL A 64 -10.13 -2.67 8.12
N ARG A 65 -10.44 -1.54 8.79
CA ARG A 65 -11.56 -0.67 8.44
C ARG A 65 -11.41 -0.10 7.03
N HIS A 66 -10.22 0.38 6.66
CA HIS A 66 -9.96 0.87 5.30
C HIS A 66 -10.29 -0.19 4.24
N TYR A 67 -9.80 -1.42 4.42
CA TYR A 67 -10.10 -2.50 3.47
C TYR A 67 -11.56 -2.94 3.50
N GLN A 68 -12.24 -2.88 4.65
CA GLN A 68 -13.68 -3.13 4.73
C GLN A 68 -14.48 -2.08 3.94
N GLU A 69 -14.15 -0.80 4.10
CA GLU A 69 -14.80 0.30 3.38
C GLU A 69 -14.58 0.18 1.86
N LEU A 70 -13.37 -0.15 1.42
CA LEU A 70 -13.10 -0.45 0.01
C LEU A 70 -13.93 -1.61 -0.52
N CYS A 71 -13.96 -2.74 0.21
CA CYS A 71 -14.71 -3.92 -0.23
C CYS A 71 -16.23 -3.73 -0.13
N ALA A 72 -16.73 -2.81 0.69
CA ALA A 72 -18.16 -2.52 0.81
C ALA A 72 -18.76 -1.92 -0.48
N THR A 73 -17.91 -1.32 -1.33
CA THR A 73 -18.33 -0.82 -2.65
C THR A 73 -18.52 -1.92 -3.70
N LEU A 74 -18.05 -3.14 -3.42
CA LEU A 74 -18.11 -4.26 -4.36
C LEU A 74 -19.47 -4.98 -4.26
N PRO A 75 -20.08 -5.38 -5.39
CA PRO A 75 -21.34 -6.12 -5.40
C PRO A 75 -21.12 -7.61 -5.10
N LEU A 76 -20.58 -7.92 -3.91
CA LEU A 76 -20.14 -9.26 -3.51
C LEU A 76 -21.27 -10.30 -3.40
N GLU A 77 -22.52 -9.84 -3.28
CA GLU A 77 -23.72 -10.70 -3.14
C GLU A 77 -24.41 -10.98 -4.48
N THR A 78 -24.18 -10.16 -5.50
CA THR A 78 -24.86 -10.27 -6.81
C THR A 78 -23.93 -10.72 -7.93
N SER A 79 -22.62 -10.77 -7.68
CA SER A 79 -21.60 -11.12 -8.66
C SER A 79 -20.70 -12.25 -8.17
N ASN A 80 -20.22 -13.10 -9.09
CA ASN A 80 -19.28 -14.18 -8.80
C ASN A 80 -17.86 -13.65 -8.61
N PHE A 81 -17.62 -12.92 -7.51
CA PHE A 81 -16.27 -12.52 -7.13
C PHE A 81 -15.48 -13.72 -6.62
N THR A 82 -14.17 -13.70 -6.87
CA THR A 82 -13.19 -14.56 -6.21
C THR A 82 -12.40 -13.76 -5.16
N LEU A 83 -11.68 -14.46 -4.29
CA LEU A 83 -10.78 -13.78 -3.35
C LEU A 83 -9.66 -13.02 -4.08
N ASN A 84 -9.30 -13.43 -5.29
CA ASN A 84 -8.31 -12.72 -6.11
C ASN A 84 -8.84 -11.39 -6.61
N ASP A 85 -10.08 -11.34 -7.08
CA ASP A 85 -10.70 -10.10 -7.58
C ASP A 85 -10.76 -9.05 -6.47
N ILE A 86 -11.11 -9.46 -5.25
CA ILE A 86 -11.12 -8.58 -4.08
C ILE A 86 -9.73 -8.03 -3.79
N LEU A 87 -8.69 -8.86 -3.93
CA LEU A 87 -7.31 -8.42 -3.75
C LEU A 87 -6.84 -7.46 -4.84
N GLU A 88 -7.24 -7.69 -6.08
CA GLU A 88 -6.96 -6.74 -7.16
C GLU A 88 -7.60 -5.38 -6.90
N CYS A 89 -8.82 -5.34 -6.36
CA CYS A 89 -9.46 -4.08 -5.97
C CYS A 89 -8.64 -3.33 -4.92
N ILE A 90 -8.18 -4.03 -3.87
CA ILE A 90 -7.33 -3.46 -2.82
C ILE A 90 -6.00 -2.96 -3.41
N GLN A 91 -5.40 -3.74 -4.32
CA GLN A 91 -4.13 -3.40 -4.94
C GLN A 91 -4.26 -2.19 -5.88
N LYS A 92 -5.31 -2.13 -6.70
CA LYS A 92 -5.60 -1.00 -7.59
C LYS A 92 -5.81 0.30 -6.82
N GLU A 93 -6.51 0.25 -5.68
CA GLU A 93 -6.66 1.45 -4.84
C GLU A 93 -5.32 1.90 -4.26
N LYS A 94 -4.50 0.96 -3.80
CA LYS A 94 -3.17 1.26 -3.30
C LYS A 94 -2.28 1.88 -4.39
N GLU A 95 -2.36 1.37 -5.63
CA GLU A 95 -1.65 1.93 -6.78
C GLU A 95 -2.15 3.32 -7.15
N ALA A 96 -3.46 3.54 -7.19
CA ALA A 96 -4.07 4.84 -7.45
C ALA A 96 -3.67 5.90 -6.41
N ASN A 97 -3.51 5.48 -5.14
CA ASN A 97 -3.08 6.34 -4.05
C ASN A 97 -1.56 6.38 -3.85
N THR A 98 -0.78 5.62 -4.63
CA THR A 98 0.68 5.68 -4.57
C THR A 98 1.12 6.95 -5.31
N PRO A 99 1.76 7.92 -4.62
CA PRO A 99 2.17 9.15 -5.27
C PRO A 99 3.24 8.83 -6.32
N ILE A 100 3.03 9.31 -7.54
CA ILE A 100 4.01 9.19 -8.61
C ILE A 100 5.07 10.28 -8.38
N ASP A 101 6.34 9.91 -8.28
CA ASP A 101 7.43 10.88 -8.30
C ASP A 101 7.57 11.43 -9.72
N PHE A 102 7.05 12.64 -9.92
CA PHE A 102 7.05 13.35 -11.20
C PHE A 102 8.47 13.52 -11.74
N ILE A 103 9.45 13.83 -10.88
CA ILE A 103 10.83 14.02 -11.33
C ILE A 103 11.40 12.70 -11.82
N GLN A 104 11.18 11.61 -11.08
CA GLN A 104 11.64 10.29 -11.50
C GLN A 104 10.96 9.85 -12.79
N PHE A 105 9.64 10.03 -12.90
CA PHE A 105 8.88 9.76 -14.12
C PHE A 105 9.46 10.51 -15.33
N CYS A 106 9.75 11.81 -15.19
CA CYS A 106 10.36 12.59 -16.28
C CYS A 106 11.75 12.09 -16.66
N LYS A 107 12.58 11.67 -15.69
CA LYS A 107 13.90 11.07 -15.97
C LYS A 107 13.76 9.77 -16.75
N ASP A 108 12.84 8.90 -16.35
CA ASP A 108 12.59 7.61 -17.01
C ASP A 108 11.99 7.80 -18.41
N TRP A 109 11.12 8.79 -18.59
CA TRP A 109 10.65 9.18 -19.92
C TRP A 109 11.78 9.73 -20.79
N LEU A 110 12.67 10.55 -20.23
CA LEU A 110 13.83 11.06 -20.95
C LEU A 110 14.76 9.94 -21.40
N THR A 111 14.94 8.85 -20.64
CA THR A 111 15.80 7.74 -21.10
C THR A 111 15.20 6.99 -22.28
N THR A 112 13.88 6.84 -22.31
CA THR A 112 13.15 6.00 -23.30
C THR A 112 12.66 6.75 -24.54
N THR A 113 12.49 8.07 -24.47
CA THR A 113 11.92 8.88 -25.56
C THR A 113 12.89 9.06 -26.76
N GLU A 114 12.33 8.97 -27.97
CA GLU A 114 13.04 9.21 -29.25
C GLU A 114 12.78 10.61 -29.82
N VAL A 115 12.07 11.47 -29.06
CA VAL A 115 11.72 12.81 -29.53
C VAL A 115 12.98 13.65 -29.76
N LYS A 116 13.10 14.25 -30.96
CA LYS A 116 14.25 15.09 -31.38
C LYS A 116 14.59 16.21 -30.38
N GLY A 117 13.60 16.73 -29.65
CA GLY A 117 13.72 17.76 -28.63
C GLY A 117 14.16 17.31 -27.23
N LYS A 118 14.54 16.04 -27.03
CA LYS A 118 14.91 15.45 -25.72
C LYS A 118 15.87 16.31 -24.89
N ARG A 119 16.89 16.92 -25.52
CA ARG A 119 17.84 17.81 -24.84
C ARG A 119 17.17 19.05 -24.23
N ASN A 120 16.18 19.62 -24.91
CA ASN A 120 15.45 20.79 -24.41
C ASN A 120 14.60 20.42 -23.19
N TYR A 121 13.90 19.29 -23.26
CA TYR A 121 13.15 18.77 -22.10
C TYR A 121 14.04 18.47 -20.91
N GLN A 122 15.23 17.91 -21.14
CA GLN A 122 16.22 17.66 -20.09
C GLN A 122 16.69 18.97 -19.43
N THR A 123 17.04 20.00 -20.22
CA THR A 123 17.42 21.32 -19.68
C THR A 123 16.29 21.93 -18.87
N THR A 124 15.05 21.92 -19.38
CA THR A 124 13.88 22.44 -18.66
C THR A 124 13.65 21.68 -17.35
N LEU A 125 13.75 20.35 -17.35
CA LEU A 125 13.62 19.54 -16.15
C LEU A 125 14.70 19.89 -15.12
N ASN A 126 15.96 20.05 -15.54
CA ASN A 126 17.06 20.45 -14.65
C ASN A 126 16.82 21.83 -14.02
N THR A 127 16.37 22.81 -14.82
CA THR A 127 16.01 24.14 -14.31
C THR A 127 14.84 24.07 -13.33
N PHE A 128 13.83 23.24 -13.60
CA PHE A 128 12.70 23.03 -12.70
C PHE A 128 13.14 22.38 -11.37
N ILE A 129 14.00 21.36 -11.42
CA ILE A 129 14.60 20.74 -10.22
C ILE A 129 15.39 21.78 -9.41
N ALA A 130 16.20 22.61 -10.09
CA ALA A 130 16.97 23.66 -9.43
C ALA A 130 16.06 24.71 -8.76
N PHE A 131 14.97 25.10 -9.42
CA PHE A 131 13.96 26.00 -8.86
C PHE A 131 13.26 25.40 -7.63
N LEU A 132 12.91 24.11 -7.67
CA LEU A 132 12.28 23.42 -6.54
C LEU A 132 13.23 23.20 -5.35
N GLY A 133 14.55 23.11 -5.61
CA GLY A 133 15.56 22.77 -4.60
C GLY A 133 15.44 21.34 -4.04
N LYS A 134 14.71 20.45 -4.74
CA LYS A 134 14.45 19.06 -4.34
C LYS A 134 14.56 18.13 -5.54
N ASP A 135 15.03 16.92 -5.30
CA ASP A 135 15.20 15.87 -6.31
C ASP A 135 13.97 14.95 -6.47
N LYS A 136 12.95 15.14 -5.64
CA LYS A 136 11.66 14.42 -5.67
C LYS A 136 10.48 15.38 -5.60
N LEU A 137 9.46 15.09 -6.40
CA LEU A 137 8.19 15.81 -6.39
C LEU A 137 7.07 14.82 -6.65
N ASN A 138 6.19 14.58 -5.69
CA ASN A 138 5.05 13.72 -5.90
C ASN A 138 3.95 14.47 -6.68
N THR A 139 3.27 13.80 -7.61
CA THR A 139 2.20 14.39 -8.44
C THR A 139 1.07 15.00 -7.61
N ASN A 140 0.77 14.44 -6.43
CA ASN A 140 -0.22 14.98 -5.50
C ASN A 140 0.18 16.31 -4.84
N GLN A 141 1.44 16.75 -4.97
CA GLN A 141 1.94 18.03 -4.48
C GLN A 141 1.81 19.14 -5.53
N VAL A 142 1.44 18.79 -6.78
CA VAL A 142 1.22 19.77 -7.85
C VAL A 142 -0.16 20.40 -7.64
N THR A 143 -0.18 21.61 -7.12
CA THR A 143 -1.42 22.36 -6.90
C THR A 143 -1.87 23.10 -8.17
N LYS A 144 -3.17 23.19 -8.40
CA LYS A 144 -3.72 24.12 -9.40
C LYS A 144 -3.53 25.55 -8.90
N LEU A 145 -3.16 26.45 -9.81
CA LEU A 145 -3.16 27.90 -9.57
C LEU A 145 -4.59 28.43 -9.43
#